data_AF-A0A0G0P0T5-F1
#
_entry.id   AF-A0A0G0P0T5-F1
#
_cell.length_a   1.000
_cell.length_b   1.000
_cell.length_c   1.000
_cell.angle_alpha   90.00
_cell.angle_beta   90.00
_cell.angle_gamma   90.00
#
_symmetry.space_group_name_H-M   'P 1'
#
loop_
_entity.id
_entity.type
_entity.pdbx_description
1 polymer ?
#
loop_
_entity_poly.entity_id
_entity_poly.type
_entity_poly.pdbx_seq_one_letter_code
_entity_poly.pdbx_strand_id
1 'polypeptide(L)'
;MALKITLKQVEFGIGDKIRVVQKIKDGDKTREAFFEGMVIAIRGREPGKTFVVRKIAEGGIGVEKIFPLNLPSIDRILIIKKGTEGVRRAKLYYTREKAPTEVEMIFKRAAVRASIKSGKNK
;
A
#
# COMPACT_ATOMS: atom_id res chain seq x y z
N MET A 1 7.68 -14.99 2.51
CA MET A 1 6.61 -13.95 2.42
C MET A 1 7.01 -13.00 1.31
N ALA A 2 6.09 -12.67 0.40
CA ALA A 2 6.42 -11.76 -0.71
C ALA A 2 6.38 -10.30 -0.23
N LEU A 3 7.40 -9.52 -0.56
CA LEU A 3 7.43 -8.07 -0.30
C LEU A 3 6.59 -7.28 -1.31
N LYS A 4 6.33 -7.87 -2.47
CA LYS A 4 5.59 -7.30 -3.60
C LYS A 4 4.51 -8.27 -4.06
N ILE A 5 3.43 -7.72 -4.61
CA ILE A 5 2.34 -8.44 -5.25
C ILE A 5 1.88 -7.67 -6.48
N THR A 6 1.30 -8.40 -7.42
CA THR A 6 0.74 -7.84 -8.65
C THR A 6 -0.77 -8.01 -8.63
N LEU A 7 -1.50 -6.92 -8.86
CA LEU A 7 -2.95 -6.95 -9.07
C LEU A 7 -3.30 -6.07 -10.26
N LYS A 8 -4.08 -6.60 -11.21
CA LYS A 8 -4.51 -5.88 -12.42
C LYS A 8 -3.34 -5.13 -13.10
N GLN A 9 -2.24 -5.86 -13.35
CA GLN A 9 -1.00 -5.38 -13.98
C GLN A 9 -0.19 -4.35 -13.16
N VAL A 10 -0.58 -4.04 -11.93
CA VAL A 10 0.15 -3.11 -11.06
C VAL A 10 0.91 -3.88 -10.00
N GLU A 11 2.25 -3.77 -10.01
CA GLU A 11 3.12 -4.32 -8.96
C GLU A 11 3.36 -3.29 -7.84
N PHE A 12 2.96 -3.63 -6.63
CA PHE A 12 3.17 -2.82 -5.43
C PHE A 12 3.63 -3.68 -4.26
N GLY A 13 4.28 -3.06 -3.28
CA GLY A 13 4.84 -3.76 -2.14
C GLY A 13 4.60 -3.09 -0.80
N ILE A 14 5.07 -3.78 0.25
CA ILE A 14 5.07 -3.27 1.61
C ILE A 14 5.89 -1.98 1.68
N GLY A 15 5.29 -0.92 2.19
CA GLY A 15 5.86 0.43 2.24
C GLY A 15 5.40 1.35 1.12
N ASP A 16 4.83 0.84 0.03
CA ASP A 16 4.25 1.70 -1.01
C ASP A 16 2.98 2.39 -0.50
N LYS A 17 2.80 3.66 -0.88
CA LYS A 17 1.53 4.37 -0.75
C LYS A 17 0.70 4.10 -2.00
N ILE A 18 -0.46 3.49 -1.81
CA ILE A 18 -1.37 3.13 -2.89
C ILE A 18 -2.74 3.75 -2.66
N ARG A 19 -3.48 3.95 -3.75
CA ARG A 19 -4.91 4.24 -3.76
C ARG A 19 -5.64 3.03 -4.34
N VAL A 20 -6.43 2.38 -3.49
CA VAL A 20 -7.31 1.28 -3.89
C VAL A 20 -8.65 1.88 -4.28
N VAL A 21 -9.03 1.77 -5.55
CA VAL A 21 -10.33 2.23 -6.05
C VAL A 21 -11.28 1.04 -6.07
N GLN A 22 -12.45 1.20 -5.47
CA GLN A 22 -13.51 0.20 -5.43
C GLN A 22 -14.80 0.75 -6.04
N LYS A 23 -15.53 -0.12 -6.73
CA LYS A 23 -16.91 0.14 -7.14
C LYS A 23 -17.84 -0.31 -6.02
N ILE A 24 -18.62 0.62 -5.49
CA ILE A 24 -19.66 0.37 -4.48
C ILE A 24 -21.01 0.49 -5.17
N LYS A 25 -21.84 -0.54 -5.03
CA LYS A 25 -23.20 -0.57 -5.54
C LYS A 25 -24.16 -0.26 -4.38
N ASP A 26 -24.85 0.87 -4.46
CA ASP A 26 -25.88 1.31 -3.53
C ASP A 26 -27.22 1.28 -4.29
N GLY A 27 -27.95 0.16 -4.20
CA GLY A 27 -29.15 -0.10 -5.01
C GLY A 27 -28.82 -0.21 -6.51
N ASP A 28 -29.46 0.62 -7.34
CA ASP A 28 -29.21 0.67 -8.78
C ASP A 28 -28.05 1.60 -9.18
N LYS A 29 -27.57 2.43 -8.24
CA LYS A 29 -26.47 3.37 -8.50
C LYS A 29 -25.13 2.74 -8.14
N THR A 30 -24.17 2.87 -9.04
CA THR A 30 -22.77 2.50 -8.78
C THR A 30 -21.95 3.77 -8.61
N ARG A 31 -21.17 3.83 -7.53
CA ARG A 31 -20.21 4.92 -7.29
C ARG A 31 -18.81 4.38 -7.07
N GLU A 32 -17.81 5.18 -7.43
CA GLU A 32 -16.43 4.88 -7.12
C GLU A 32 -16.05 5.46 -5.75
N ALA A 33 -15.47 4.63 -4.90
CA ALA A 33 -14.87 5.04 -3.64
C ALA A 33 -13.42 4.62 -3.62
N PHE A 34 -12.56 5.40 -2.98
CA PHE A 34 -11.15 5.07 -2.87
C PHE A 34 -10.66 5.07 -1.43
N PHE A 35 -9.64 4.26 -1.18
CA PHE A 35 -8.89 4.25 0.06
C PHE A 35 -7.41 4.40 -0.25
N GLU A 36 -6.84 5.53 0.16
CA GLU A 36 -5.43 5.83 -0.02
C GLU A 36 -4.65 5.68 1.28
N GLY A 37 -3.56 4.92 1.24
CA GLY A 37 -2.70 4.71 2.41
C GLY A 37 -1.46 3.87 2.07
N MET A 38 -0.65 3.60 3.10
CA MET A 38 0.55 2.78 2.98
C MET A 38 0.22 1.30 3.15
N VAL A 39 0.79 0.44 2.31
CA VAL A 39 0.72 -1.02 2.49
C VAL A 39 1.64 -1.42 3.62
N ILE A 40 1.08 -1.90 4.73
CA ILE A 40 1.85 -2.25 5.93
C ILE A 40 2.12 -3.76 6.06
N ALA A 41 1.33 -4.59 5.38
CA ALA A 41 1.50 -6.04 5.42
C ALA A 41 0.85 -6.70 4.21
N ILE A 42 1.43 -7.82 3.79
CA ILE A 42 0.86 -8.76 2.82
C ILE A 42 0.83 -10.12 3.52
N ARG A 43 -0.32 -10.79 3.53
CA ARG A 43 -0.59 -12.01 4.31
C ARG A 43 -1.24 -13.08 3.44
N GLY A 44 -1.08 -14.34 3.87
CA GLY A 44 -1.69 -15.50 3.20
C GLY A 44 -0.91 -15.97 1.97
N ARG A 45 -1.49 -16.99 1.32
CA ARG A 45 -1.09 -17.54 0.02
C ARG A 45 -2.29 -17.50 -0.90
N GLU A 46 -2.08 -17.55 -2.20
CA GLU A 46 -3.18 -17.68 -3.17
C GLU A 46 -4.00 -18.94 -2.88
N PRO A 47 -5.34 -18.89 -3.01
CA PRO A 47 -6.17 -17.75 -3.46
C PRO A 47 -6.57 -16.76 -2.34
N GLY A 48 -6.30 -17.07 -1.07
CA GLY A 48 -6.70 -16.28 0.11
C GLY A 48 -5.72 -15.16 0.49
N LYS A 49 -4.95 -14.65 -0.47
CA LYS A 49 -3.90 -13.66 -0.21
C LYS A 49 -4.52 -12.29 0.00
N THR A 50 -4.05 -11.57 1.02
CA THR A 50 -4.58 -10.26 1.43
C THR A 50 -3.46 -9.25 1.60
N PHE A 51 -3.79 -7.97 1.49
CA PHE A 51 -2.91 -6.87 1.83
C PHE A 51 -3.61 -5.87 2.74
N VAL A 52 -2.84 -5.22 3.61
CA VAL A 52 -3.34 -4.30 4.62
C VAL A 52 -2.84 -2.90 4.29
N VAL A 53 -3.77 -1.96 4.12
CA VAL A 53 -3.49 -0.55 3.84
C VAL A 53 -3.85 0.29 5.06
N ARG A 54 -2.93 1.15 5.49
CA ARG A 54 -3.08 2.03 6.65
C ARG A 54 -3.02 3.50 6.23
N LYS A 55 -3.89 4.32 6.79
CA LYS A 55 -3.78 5.79 6.76
C LYS A 55 -4.10 6.39 8.12
N ILE A 56 -3.58 7.58 8.38
CA ILE A 56 -4.14 8.45 9.41
C ILE A 56 -5.26 9.24 8.73
N ALA A 57 -6.48 9.07 9.21
CA ALA A 57 -7.65 9.78 8.72
C ALA A 57 -7.76 11.16 9.39
N GLU A 58 -8.81 11.89 9.02
CA GLU A 58 -9.18 13.13 9.69
C GLU A 58 -9.37 12.91 11.20
N GLY A 59 -9.03 13.92 12.01
CA GLY A 59 -9.04 13.80 13.47
C GLY A 59 -7.90 12.97 14.05
N GLY A 60 -6.89 12.59 13.26
CA GLY A 60 -5.71 11.86 13.76
C GLY A 60 -5.95 10.37 14.01
N ILE A 61 -7.11 9.84 13.61
CA ILE A 61 -7.49 8.45 13.86
C ILE A 61 -6.81 7.53 12.84
N GLY A 62 -6.09 6.51 13.32
CA GLY A 62 -5.49 5.50 12.47
C GLY A 62 -6.54 4.53 11.92
N VAL A 63 -6.68 4.46 10.60
CA VAL A 63 -7.61 3.54 9.92
C VAL A 63 -6.84 2.53 9.10
N GLU A 64 -7.18 1.26 9.28
CA GLU A 64 -6.63 0.15 8.51
C GLU A 64 -7.75 -0.56 7.74
N LYS A 65 -7.50 -0.88 6.47
CA LYS A 65 -8.37 -1.73 5.66
C LYS A 65 -7.59 -2.94 5.15
N ILE A 66 -8.23 -4.11 5.23
CA ILE A 66 -7.71 -5.37 4.70
C ILE A 66 -8.43 -5.63 3.39
N PHE A 67 -7.66 -5.88 2.34
CA PHE A 67 -8.17 -6.16 1.00
C PHE A 67 -7.72 -7.56 0.56
N PRO A 68 -8.66 -8.47 0.25
CA PRO A 68 -8.36 -9.68 -0.51
C PRO A 68 -7.88 -9.33 -1.92
N LEU A 69 -6.88 -10.05 -2.43
CA LEU A 69 -6.39 -9.85 -3.79
C LEU A 69 -7.42 -10.21 -4.85
N ASN A 70 -8.27 -11.19 -4.58
CA ASN A 70 -9.33 -11.65 -5.48
C ASN A 70 -10.66 -10.90 -5.30
N LEU A 71 -10.69 -9.79 -4.56
CA LEU A 71 -11.92 -9.05 -4.30
C LEU A 71 -12.45 -8.39 -5.60
N PRO A 72 -13.66 -8.77 -6.10
CA PRO A 72 -14.15 -8.29 -7.39
C PRO A 72 -14.47 -6.80 -7.43
N SER A 73 -14.79 -6.21 -6.27
CA SER A 73 -15.13 -4.78 -6.17
C SER A 73 -13.93 -3.87 -6.37
N ILE A 74 -12.69 -4.37 -6.30
CA ILE A 74 -11.49 -3.58 -6.60
C ILE A 74 -11.46 -3.32 -8.10
N ASP A 75 -11.63 -2.06 -8.48
CA ASP A 75 -11.62 -1.64 -9.87
C ASP A 75 -10.18 -1.51 -10.38
N ARG A 76 -9.34 -0.76 -9.65
CA ARG A 76 -7.92 -0.54 -9.99
C ARG A 76 -7.11 -0.14 -8.76
N ILE A 77 -5.79 -0.27 -8.87
CA ILE A 77 -4.82 0.21 -7.88
C ILE A 77 -3.93 1.26 -8.54
N LEU A 78 -3.74 2.40 -7.87
CA LEU A 78 -2.82 3.43 -8.28
C LEU A 78 -1.68 3.53 -7.27
N ILE A 79 -0.44 3.59 -7.75
CA ILE A 79 0.72 3.82 -6.88
C ILE A 79 0.91 5.32 -6.75
N ILE A 80 0.69 5.84 -5.55
CA ILE A 80 0.85 7.26 -5.23
C ILE A 80 2.31 7.56 -4.91
N LYS A 81 2.98 6.67 -4.17
CA LYS A 81 4.39 6.84 -3.80
C LYS A 81 5.06 5.50 -3.58
N LYS A 82 6.22 5.29 -4.21
CA LYS A 82 7.05 4.10 -4.00
C LYS A 82 7.80 4.22 -2.67
N GLY A 83 7.67 3.20 -1.82
CA GLY A 83 8.32 3.13 -0.51
C GLY A 83 8.94 1.77 -0.21
N THR A 84 8.71 0.76 -1.04
CA THR A 84 9.18 -0.62 -0.82
C THR A 84 10.70 -0.72 -0.61
N GLU A 85 11.50 0.02 -1.38
CA GLU A 85 12.97 -0.02 -1.25
C GLU A 85 13.48 0.63 0.04
N GLY A 86 12.65 1.44 0.70
CA GLY A 86 12.95 2.12 1.96
C GLY A 86 12.60 1.30 3.19
N VAL A 87 11.86 0.20 3.04
CA VAL A 87 11.55 -0.72 4.14
C VAL A 87 12.57 -1.84 4.25
N ARG A 88 12.73 -2.39 5.45
CA ARG A 88 13.57 -3.56 5.73
C ARG A 88 12.79 -4.73 6.33
N ARG A 89 11.52 -4.51 6.69
CA ARG A 89 10.67 -5.48 7.38
C ARG A 89 9.51 -5.89 6.46
N ALA A 90 9.13 -7.16 6.51
CA ALA A 90 7.98 -7.69 5.78
C ALA A 90 6.62 -7.27 6.38
N LYS A 91 6.61 -6.69 7.59
CA LYS A 91 5.41 -6.18 8.25
C LYS A 91 5.77 -4.89 8.98
N LEU A 92 5.02 -3.82 8.74
CA LEU A 92 5.29 -2.49 9.27
C LEU A 92 4.36 -2.14 10.45
N TYR A 93 3.97 -3.10 11.30
CA TYR A 93 3.06 -2.80 12.42
C TYR A 93 3.60 -1.75 13.39
N TYR A 94 4.93 -1.60 13.45
CA TYR A 94 5.56 -0.52 14.20
C TYR A 94 5.10 0.87 13.75
N THR A 95 4.62 1.06 12.52
CA THR A 95 4.09 2.36 12.04
C THR A 95 2.78 2.76 12.72
N ARG A 96 2.19 1.90 13.55
CA ARG A 96 1.00 2.22 14.36
C ARG A 96 1.32 3.17 15.50
N GLU A 97 2.52 3.06 16.06
CA GLU A 97 3.01 3.81 17.23
C GLU A 97 3.96 4.95 16.84
N LYS A 98 4.17 5.16 15.53
CA LYS A 98 5.16 6.10 15.02
C LYS A 98 4.53 7.40 14.58
N ALA A 99 5.28 8.49 14.77
CA ALA A 99 4.88 9.79 14.25
C ALA A 99 4.80 9.74 12.71
N PRO A 100 3.89 10.52 12.09
CA PRO A 100 3.78 10.59 10.62
C PRO A 100 5.11 10.94 9.94
N THR A 101 5.93 11.77 10.59
CA THR A 101 7.27 12.17 10.13
C THR A 101 8.24 10.99 10.03
N GLU A 102 8.24 10.08 11.01
CA GLU A 102 9.06 8.87 11.00
C GLU A 102 8.61 7.90 9.89
N VAL A 103 7.31 7.78 9.67
CA VAL A 103 6.75 6.98 8.58
C VAL A 103 7.15 7.56 7.22
N GLU A 104 7.15 8.89 7.08
CA GLU A 104 7.56 9.58 5.87
C GLU A 104 9.04 9.35 5.50
N MET A 105 9.90 9.08 6.50
CA MET A 105 11.30 8.73 6.25
C MET A 105 11.47 7.46 5.41
N ILE A 106 10.49 6.55 5.42
CA ILE A 106 10.52 5.35 4.58
C ILE A 106 10.59 5.75 3.10
N PHE A 107 9.77 6.70 2.67
CA PHE A 107 9.76 7.16 1.28
C PHE A 107 11.03 7.93 0.92
N LYS A 108 11.54 8.77 1.84
CA LYS A 108 12.82 9.46 1.62
C LYS A 108 13.97 8.47 1.41
N ARG A 109 14.06 7.45 2.25
CA ARG A 109 15.05 6.37 2.13
C ARG A 109 14.89 5.59 0.82
N ALA A 110 13.65 5.32 0.41
CA ALA A 110 13.37 4.65 -0.86
C ALA A 110 13.86 5.49 -2.05
N ALA A 111 13.62 6.80 -2.05
CA ALA A 111 14.08 7.71 -3.11
C ALA A 111 15.61 7.75 -3.21
N VAL A 112 16.32 7.86 -2.07
CA VAL A 112 17.80 7.84 -2.04
C VAL A 112 18.35 6.50 -2.56
N ARG A 113 17.73 5.38 -2.21
CA ARG A 113 18.16 4.07 -2.70
C ARG A 113 17.91 3.89 -4.19
N ALA A 114 16.79 4.41 -4.68
CA ALA A 114 16.47 4.40 -6.11
C ALA A 114 17.50 5.19 -6.92
N SER A 115 17.90 6.38 -6.46
CA SER A 115 18.90 7.20 -7.16
C SER A 115 20.29 6.55 -7.17
N ILE A 116 20.70 5.92 -6.07
CA ILE A 116 21.95 5.15 -6.01
C ILE A 116 21.93 3.98 -7.01
N LYS A 117 20.81 3.29 -7.13
CA LYS A 117 20.67 2.13 -8.04
C LYS A 117 20.73 2.55 -9.51
N SER A 118 20.13 3.69 -9.88
CA SER A 118 20.24 4.23 -11.24
C SER A 118 21.65 4.70 -11.59
N GLY A 119 22.41 5.22 -10.61
CA GLY A 119 23.79 5.67 -10.82
C GLY A 119 24.81 4.55 -10.99
N LYS A 120 24.52 3.34 -10.49
CA LYS A 120 25.37 2.14 -10.67
C LYS A 120 25.16 1.40 -12.00
N ASN A 121 24.09 1.71 -12.73
CA ASN A 121 23.76 1.11 -14.03
C ASN A 121 24.19 1.98 -15.22
N LYS A 122 24.99 3.03 -14.98
CA LYS A 122 25.77 3.78 -15.97
C LYS A 122 27.24 3.51 -15.70
#